data_AF-A0A8J9S0N2-F1
#
_entry.id   AF-A0A8J9S0N2-F1
#
_cell.length_a   1.000
_cell.length_b   1.000
_cell.length_c   1.000
_cell.angle_alpha   90.00
_cell.angle_beta   90.00
_cell.angle_gamma   90.00
#
_symmetry.space_group_name_H-M   'P 1'
#
loop_
_entity.id
_entity.type
_entity.pdbx_description
1 polymer ?
#
loop_
_entity_poly.entity_id
_entity_poly.type
_entity_poly.pdbx_seq_one_letter_code
_entity_poly.pdbx_strand_id
1 'polypeptide(L)'
;LSMGAVFAIMAGLVQWYPLITGMTLNQNLLKIQFFTMFIGVNLTFFPQHFLGLNGLPRRYSDYPDSFLKWNMISSIGSIISLVAILLLLYTFWESCSSQRKALTSLNIQSSIEWMQFFPPAEHSYTELPLVIKF
;
A
#
# COMPACT_ATOMS: atom_id res chain seq x y z
N LEU A 1 -13.33 -8.35 -2.73
CA LEU A 1 -12.34 -7.61 -1.91
C LEU A 1 -12.22 -6.22 -2.53
N SER A 2 -12.33 -5.14 -1.75
CA SER A 2 -12.23 -3.77 -2.28
C SER A 2 -10.77 -3.39 -2.50
N MET A 3 -10.23 -3.63 -3.69
CA MET A 3 -8.83 -3.31 -4.05
C MET A 3 -8.47 -1.86 -3.67
N GLY A 4 -9.39 -0.91 -3.86
CA GLY A 4 -9.20 0.50 -3.49
C GLY A 4 -8.87 0.72 -2.01
N ALA A 5 -9.49 -0.04 -1.10
CA ALA A 5 -9.19 0.10 0.33
C ALA A 5 -7.76 -0.33 0.66
N VAL A 6 -7.29 -1.42 0.04
CA VAL A 6 -5.93 -1.93 0.26
C VAL A 6 -4.89 -0.91 -0.22
N PHE A 7 -5.07 -0.37 -1.43
CA PHE A 7 -4.19 0.68 -1.95
C PHE A 7 -4.24 1.98 -1.15
N ALA A 8 -5.42 2.38 -0.66
CA ALA A 8 -5.55 3.56 0.20
C ALA A 8 -4.81 3.39 1.53
N ILE A 9 -4.90 2.22 2.16
CA ILE A 9 -4.16 1.90 3.39
C ILE A 9 -2.65 1.95 3.14
N MET A 10 -2.17 1.33 2.06
CA MET A 10 -0.73 1.35 1.72
C MET A 10 -0.23 2.76 1.41
N ALA A 11 -1.01 3.55 0.65
CA ALA A 11 -0.67 4.93 0.37
C ALA A 11 -0.63 5.77 1.65
N GLY A 12 -1.61 5.60 2.55
CA GLY A 12 -1.62 6.25 3.86
C GLY A 12 -0.40 5.90 4.70
N LEU A 13 -0.04 4.61 4.77
CA LEU A 13 1.16 4.17 5.48
C LEU A 13 2.42 4.83 4.92
N VAL A 14 2.62 4.83 3.60
CA VAL A 14 3.80 5.46 2.98
C VAL A 14 3.81 6.98 3.18
N GLN A 15 2.64 7.62 3.10
CA GLN A 15 2.50 9.07 3.28
C GLN A 15 2.84 9.50 4.71
N TRP A 16 2.27 8.85 5.72
CA TRP A 16 2.45 9.22 7.13
C TRP A 16 3.67 8.56 7.80
N TYR A 17 4.38 7.65 7.13
CA TYR A 17 5.56 6.97 7.70
C TYR A 17 6.64 7.95 8.21
N PRO A 18 7.05 8.99 7.44
CA PRO A 18 8.03 9.96 7.92
C PRO A 18 7.50 10.82 9.07
N LEU A 19 6.18 11.05 9.10
CA LEU A 19 5.54 11.84 10.15
C LEU A 19 5.56 11.11 11.49
N ILE A 20 5.26 9.81 11.49
CA ILE A 20 5.21 9.00 12.71
C ILE A 20 6.61 8.63 13.21
N THR A 21 7.54 8.27 12.31
CA THR A 21 8.84 7.69 12.70
C THR A 21 10.03 8.64 12.59
N GLY A 22 9.89 9.77 11.89
CA GLY A 22 11.01 10.64 11.55
C GLY A 22 11.99 10.07 10.52
N MET A 23 11.68 8.90 9.94
CA MET A 23 12.53 8.20 8.97
C MET A 23 11.91 8.18 7.57
N THR A 24 12.75 8.10 6.54
CA THR A 24 12.34 8.05 5.14
C THR A 24 12.43 6.63 4.58
N LEU A 25 11.52 6.30 3.68
CA LEU A 25 11.52 5.04 2.94
C LEU A 25 12.28 5.20 1.62
N ASN A 26 12.85 4.12 1.11
CA ASN A 26 13.52 4.13 -0.18
C ASN A 26 12.52 4.26 -1.34
N GLN A 27 12.58 5.37 -2.07
CA GLN A 27 11.68 5.63 -3.19
C GLN A 27 11.78 4.59 -4.32
N ASN A 28 12.96 4.01 -4.56
CA ASN A 28 13.14 3.00 -5.60
C ASN A 28 12.47 1.68 -5.19
N LEU A 29 12.66 1.25 -3.93
CA LEU A 29 12.02 0.04 -3.43
C LEU A 29 10.49 0.19 -3.36
N LEU A 30 9.99 1.36 -2.98
CA LEU A 30 8.55 1.65 -2.96
C LEU A 30 7.93 1.58 -4.36
N LYS A 31 8.59 2.14 -5.38
CA LYS A 31 8.11 2.02 -6.77
C LYS A 31 8.05 0.56 -7.22
N ILE A 32 9.08 -0.23 -6.93
CA ILE A 32 9.12 -1.66 -7.26
C ILE A 32 8.00 -2.41 -6.54
N GLN A 33 7.82 -2.16 -5.24
CA GLN A 33 6.74 -2.75 -4.45
C GLN A 33 5.35 -2.40 -5.01
N PHE A 34 5.13 -1.14 -5.39
CA PHE A 34 3.86 -0.71 -5.98
C PHE A 34 3.58 -1.42 -7.31
N PHE A 35 4.54 -1.46 -8.23
CA PHE A 35 4.33 -2.10 -9.54
C PHE A 35 4.16 -3.62 -9.43
N THR A 36 4.93 -4.28 -8.56
CA THR A 36 4.77 -5.73 -8.33
C THR A 36 3.39 -6.05 -7.77
N MET A 37 2.89 -5.24 -6.81
CA MET A 37 1.55 -5.42 -6.27
C MET A 37 0.46 -5.11 -7.30
N PHE A 38 0.61 -4.03 -8.06
CA PHE A 38 -0.35 -3.63 -9.10
C PHE A 38 -0.51 -4.72 -10.16
N ILE A 39 0.60 -5.29 -10.64
CA ILE A 39 0.58 -6.40 -11.60
C ILE A 39 -0.03 -7.66 -10.97
N GLY A 40 0.41 -8.04 -9.76
CA GLY A 40 -0.09 -9.24 -9.08
C GLY A 40 -1.60 -9.20 -8.84
N VAL A 41 -2.10 -8.10 -8.26
CA VAL A 41 -3.53 -7.91 -7.97
C VAL A 41 -4.37 -7.92 -9.25
N ASN A 42 -3.95 -7.24 -10.31
CA ASN A 42 -4.68 -7.30 -11.57
C ASN A 42 -4.68 -8.71 -12.17
N LEU A 43 -3.55 -9.43 -12.10
CA LEU A 43 -3.46 -10.79 -12.61
C LEU A 43 -4.30 -11.78 -11.78
N THR A 44 -4.56 -11.51 -10.49
CA THR A 44 -5.53 -12.29 -9.69
C THR A 44 -6.98 -12.03 -10.07
N PHE A 45 -7.39 -10.76 -10.15
CA PHE A 45 -8.81 -10.43 -10.22
C PHE A 45 -9.33 -10.31 -11.65
N PHE A 46 -8.46 -10.04 -12.63
CA PHE A 46 -8.88 -9.92 -14.02
C PHE A 46 -9.44 -11.24 -14.60
N PRO A 47 -8.79 -12.41 -14.42
CA PRO A 47 -9.36 -13.71 -14.81
C PRO A 47 -10.73 -14.02 -14.19
N GLN A 48 -11.02 -13.48 -13.01
CA GLN A 48 -12.27 -13.74 -12.30
C GLN A 48 -13.48 -13.14 -13.02
N HIS A 49 -13.30 -12.07 -13.81
CA HIS A 49 -14.37 -11.56 -14.67
C HIS A 49 -14.79 -12.58 -15.74
N PHE A 50 -13.82 -13.22 -16.40
CA PHE A 50 -14.10 -14.25 -17.40
C PHE A 50 -14.69 -15.52 -16.78
N LEU A 51 -14.20 -15.93 -15.62
CA LEU A 51 -14.76 -17.06 -14.86
C LEU A 51 -16.22 -16.81 -14.47
N GLY A 52 -16.54 -15.59 -14.02
CA GLY A 52 -17.91 -15.20 -13.70
C GLY A 52 -18.84 -15.22 -14.91
N LEU A 53 -18.37 -14.74 -16.07
CA LEU A 53 -19.13 -14.80 -17.32
C LEU A 53 -19.38 -16.23 -17.81
N ASN A 54 -18.44 -17.14 -17.57
CA ASN A 54 -18.58 -18.56 -17.89
C ASN A 54 -19.41 -19.34 -16.83
N GLY A 55 -20.02 -18.65 -15.87
CA GLY A 55 -20.97 -19.23 -14.93
C GLY A 55 -20.35 -19.94 -13.73
N LEU A 56 -19.08 -19.70 -13.39
CA LEU A 56 -18.47 -20.28 -12.18
C LEU A 56 -19.09 -19.63 -10.93
N PRO A 57 -19.83 -20.38 -10.09
CA PRO A 57 -20.43 -19.85 -8.88
C PRO A 57 -19.39 -19.62 -7.78
N ARG A 58 -19.65 -18.64 -6.91
CA ARG A 58 -18.76 -18.30 -5.78
C ARG A 58 -18.78 -19.41 -4.72
N ARG A 59 -17.66 -19.59 -4.01
CA ARG A 59 -17.49 -20.42 -2.80
C ARG A 59 -17.49 -21.93 -3.04
N TYR A 60 -17.00 -22.38 -4.18
CA TYR A 60 -16.78 -23.80 -4.46
C TYR A 60 -15.32 -24.16 -4.23
N SER A 61 -15.08 -25.31 -3.60
CA SER A 61 -13.74 -25.88 -3.43
C SER A 61 -13.21 -26.46 -4.73
N ASP A 62 -14.07 -27.18 -5.46
CA ASP A 62 -13.74 -27.89 -6.68
C ASP A 62 -14.53 -27.34 -7.87
N TYR A 63 -13.90 -27.42 -9.05
CA TYR A 63 -14.46 -26.92 -10.31
C TYR A 63 -14.05 -27.84 -11.46
N PRO A 64 -14.85 -27.91 -12.55
CA PRO A 64 -14.50 -28.72 -13.71
C PRO A 64 -13.25 -28.18 -14.43
N ASP A 65 -12.54 -29.07 -15.14
CA ASP A 65 -11.26 -28.79 -15.80
C ASP A 65 -11.31 -27.63 -16.81
N SER A 66 -12.49 -27.29 -17.32
CA SER A 66 -12.70 -26.14 -18.22
C SER A 66 -12.27 -24.81 -17.60
N PHE A 67 -12.34 -24.67 -16.27
CA PHE A 67 -11.96 -23.45 -15.55
C PHE A 67 -10.50 -23.41 -15.08
N LEU A 68 -9.76 -24.52 -15.23
CA LEU A 68 -8.41 -24.68 -14.71
C LEU A 68 -7.46 -23.57 -15.20
N LYS A 69 -7.51 -23.24 -16.50
CA LYS A 69 -6.61 -22.25 -17.11
C LYS A 69 -6.67 -20.89 -16.41
N TRP A 70 -7.88 -20.37 -16.20
CA TRP A 70 -8.08 -19.06 -15.59
C TRP A 70 -7.78 -19.07 -14.09
N ASN A 71 -8.10 -20.18 -13.40
CA ASN A 71 -7.74 -20.34 -11.99
C ASN A 71 -6.23 -20.45 -11.77
N MET A 72 -5.49 -21.09 -12.69
CA MET A 72 -4.02 -21.15 -12.63
C MET A 72 -3.37 -19.78 -12.85
N ILE A 73 -3.89 -18.96 -13.77
CA ILE A 73 -3.41 -17.59 -13.93
C ILE A 73 -3.71 -16.79 -12.65
N SER A 74 -4.94 -16.89 -12.14
CA SER A 74 -5.34 -16.22 -10.90
C SER A 74 -4.46 -16.63 -9.71
N SER A 75 -4.04 -17.90 -9.61
CA SER A 75 -3.20 -18.37 -8.51
C SER A 75 -1.77 -17.82 -8.61
N ILE A 76 -1.19 -17.75 -9.81
CA ILE A 76 0.11 -17.12 -10.05
C ILE A 76 0.08 -15.65 -9.62
N GLY A 77 -0.98 -14.92 -9.97
CA GLY A 77 -1.14 -13.53 -9.53
C GLY A 77 -1.14 -13.39 -8.01
N SER A 78 -1.72 -14.36 -7.30
CA SER A 78 -1.85 -14.31 -5.85
C SER A 78 -0.50 -14.47 -5.16
N ILE A 79 0.35 -15.35 -5.71
CA ILE A 79 1.74 -15.54 -5.27
C ILE A 79 2.55 -14.26 -5.50
N ILE A 80 2.40 -13.60 -6.65
CA ILE A 80 3.07 -12.32 -6.94
C ILE A 80 2.63 -11.25 -5.92
N SER A 81 1.34 -11.18 -5.60
CA SER A 81 0.83 -10.22 -4.60
C SER A 81 1.36 -10.49 -3.19
N LEU A 82 1.57 -11.75 -2.83
CA LEU A 82 2.18 -12.14 -1.56
C LEU A 82 3.64 -11.70 -1.49
N VAL A 83 4.39 -11.88 -2.58
CA VAL A 83 5.78 -11.38 -2.68
C VAL A 83 5.82 -9.85 -2.56
N ALA A 84 4.86 -9.13 -3.12
CA ALA A 84 4.78 -7.68 -2.99
C ALA A 84 4.55 -7.20 -1.55
N ILE A 85 3.76 -7.94 -0.75
CA ILE A 85 3.58 -7.65 0.69
C ILE A 85 4.87 -7.93 1.46
N LEU A 86 5.59 -9.01 1.14
CA LEU A 86 6.90 -9.29 1.75
C LEU A 86 7.93 -8.19 1.41
N LEU A 87 7.92 -7.69 0.18
CA LEU A 87 8.74 -6.54 -0.22
C LEU A 87 8.40 -5.28 0.59
N LEU A 88 7.11 -5.02 0.87
CA LEU A 88 6.70 -3.91 1.71
C LEU A 88 7.24 -4.04 3.15
N LEU A 89 7.13 -5.23 3.76
CA LEU A 89 7.72 -5.48 5.08
C LEU A 89 9.25 -5.29 5.07
N TYR A 90 9.92 -5.72 4.00
CA TYR A 90 11.34 -5.48 3.82
C TYR A 90 11.67 -3.98 3.75
N THR A 91 10.86 -3.16 3.08
CA THR A 91 11.12 -1.70 3.04
C THR A 91 11.03 -1.05 4.41
N PHE A 92 10.14 -1.50 5.29
CA PHE A 92 10.06 -1.01 6.67
C PHE A 92 11.24 -1.47 7.52
N TRP A 93 11.69 -2.70 7.34
CA TRP A 93 12.91 -3.19 7.99
C TRP A 93 14.13 -2.38 7.56
N GLU A 94 14.26 -2.14 6.25
CA GLU A 94 15.37 -1.42 5.64
C GLU A 94 15.45 0.04 6.14
N SER A 95 14.32 0.73 6.27
CA SER A 95 14.30 2.09 6.80
C SER A 95 14.70 2.14 8.28
N CYS A 96 14.21 1.20 9.11
CA CYS A 96 14.62 1.10 10.51
C CYS A 96 16.11 0.78 10.67
N SER A 97 16.67 -0.07 9.80
CA SER A 97 18.09 -0.42 9.83
C SER A 97 19.00 0.69 9.31
N SER A 98 18.58 1.44 8.28
CA SER A 98 19.39 2.51 7.69
C SER A 98 19.24 3.86 8.39
N GLN A 99 18.21 4.03 9.23
CA GLN A 99 17.92 5.25 10.00
C GLN A 99 18.00 6.55 9.18
N ARG A 100 17.45 6.52 7.96
CA ARG A 100 17.47 7.67 7.06
C ARG A 100 16.52 8.76 7.55
N LYS A 101 17.05 9.70 8.33
CA LYS A 101 16.29 10.83 8.89
C LYS A 101 15.58 11.64 7.81
N ALA A 102 14.33 11.99 8.05
CA ALA A 102 13.57 12.92 7.21
C ALA A 102 14.11 14.35 7.42
N LEU A 103 14.72 14.91 6.38
CA LEU A 103 15.30 16.26 6.44
C LEU A 103 14.24 17.35 6.24
N THR A 104 13.32 17.13 5.28
CA THR A 104 12.24 18.07 4.95
C THR A 104 11.03 17.32 4.40
N SER A 105 9.84 17.85 4.64
CA SER A 105 8.63 17.38 3.95
C SER A 105 8.54 18.01 2.57
N LEU A 106 8.28 17.18 1.56
CA LEU A 106 7.92 17.64 0.21
C LEU A 106 6.41 17.87 0.05
N ASN A 107 5.63 17.67 1.12
CA ASN A 107 4.18 17.78 1.12
C ASN A 107 3.73 19.24 1.16
N ILE A 108 2.63 19.52 0.47
CA ILE A 108 1.94 20.81 0.56
C ILE A 108 1.36 20.93 1.98
N GLN A 109 1.60 22.06 2.65
CA GLN A 109 1.11 22.35 4.00
C GLN A 109 -0.40 22.68 4.02
N SER A 110 -1.22 21.91 3.30
CA SER A 110 -2.68 22.09 3.28
C SER A 110 -3.33 21.59 4.58
N SER A 111 -2.72 20.65 5.28
CA SER A 111 -3.17 20.13 6.58
C SER A 111 -2.18 20.47 7.70
N ILE A 112 -2.74 20.65 8.91
CA ILE A 112 -2.02 21.05 10.14
C ILE A 112 -0.92 20.04 10.52
N GLU A 113 -1.11 18.76 10.19
CA GLU A 113 -0.16 17.68 10.48
C GLU A 113 1.24 17.94 9.88
N TRP A 114 1.33 18.58 8.70
CA TRP A 114 2.60 18.87 8.03
C TRP A 114 3.32 20.12 8.55
N MET A 115 2.75 20.79 9.56
CA MET A 115 3.38 21.93 10.25
C MET A 115 4.19 21.50 11.49
N GLN A 116 4.22 20.21 11.81
CA GLN A 116 4.92 19.66 12.98
C GLN A 116 6.33 19.16 12.64
N PHE A 117 7.12 18.88 13.69
CA PHE A 117 8.41 18.19 13.55
C PHE A 117 8.22 16.69 13.26
N PHE A 118 9.29 16.05 12.79
CA PHE A 118 9.34 14.62 12.48
C PHE A 118 10.35 13.91 13.41
N PRO A 119 9.91 13.09 14.39
CA PRO A 119 8.54 12.85 14.84
C PRO A 119 7.98 14.04 15.66
N PRO A 120 6.64 14.13 15.83
CA PRO A 120 6.03 15.16 16.65
C PRO A 120 6.35 14.96 18.14
N ALA A 121 6.30 16.05 18.90
CA ALA A 121 6.43 16.01 20.36
C ALA A 121 5.20 15.33 20.99
N GLU A 122 5.35 14.79 22.21
CA GLU A 122 4.23 14.19 22.96
C GLU A 122 3.06 15.17 23.15
N HIS A 123 3.38 16.44 23.42
CA HIS A 123 2.44 17.54 23.42
C HIS A 123 2.72 18.46 22.23
N SER A 124 1.88 18.38 21.20
CA SER A 124 2.15 18.94 19.88
C SER A 124 2.02 20.47 19.80
N TYR A 125 1.08 21.07 20.54
CA TYR A 125 0.84 22.52 20.52
C TYR A 125 0.69 23.06 21.93
N THR A 126 1.46 24.08 22.29
CA THR A 126 1.22 24.83 23.53
C THR A 126 0.01 25.74 23.42
N GLU A 127 -0.22 26.31 22.23
CA GLU A 127 -1.36 27.14 21.87
C GLU A 127 -1.94 26.67 20.53
N LEU A 128 -3.26 26.71 20.38
CA LEU A 128 -3.93 26.22 19.17
C LEU A 128 -3.58 27.11 17.95
N PRO A 129 -3.21 26.50 16.80
CA PRO A 129 -2.92 27.28 15.60
C PRO A 129 -4.18 27.93 15.05
N LEU A 130 -4.07 29.20 14.63
CA LEU A 130 -5.15 29.94 13.98
C LEU A 130 -5.40 29.38 12.57
N VAL A 131 -6.60 28.84 12.33
CA VAL A 131 -7.04 28.39 11.00
C VAL A 131 -8.03 29.40 10.43
N ILE A 132 -7.62 30.12 9.39
CA ILE A 132 -8.51 31.06 8.68
C ILE A 132 -9.21 30.29 7.56
N LYS A 133 -10.54 30.22 7.61
CA LYS A 133 -11.35 29.79 6.45
C LYS A 133 -11.40 30.96 5.47
N PHE A 134 -10.76 30.79 4.30
CA PHE A 134 -11.01 31.63 3.14
C PHE A 134 -12.30 31.19 2.44
#